data_AF-A0A1Y5RYL6-F1
#
_entry.id   AF-A0A1Y5RYL6-F1
#
_cell.length_a   1.000
_cell.length_b   1.000
_cell.length_c   1.000
_cell.angle_alpha   90.00
_cell.angle_beta   90.00
_cell.angle_gamma   90.00
#
_symmetry.space_group_name_H-M   'P 1'
#
loop_
_entity.id
_entity.type
_entity.pdbx_description
1 polymer ?
#
loop_
_entity_poly.entity_id
_entity_poly.type
_entity_poly.pdbx_seq_one_letter_code
_entity_poly.pdbx_strand_id
1 'polypeptide(L)'
;MIRHGPHPSPAPLPDCTYETGIGQAHRYAKAIYEAEGSDEKPLPHLYVKTTKRIVTNESADIVQMLFAYGAKLGGNGLDLHPAALRPEVDALITSICIAINNGAYKAGFSSDQYVYAAPFET
;
A
#
# COMPACT_ATOMS: atom_id res chain seq x y z
N MET A 1 -0.53 28.46 0.12
CA MET A 1 -0.96 27.56 1.21
C MET A 1 -2.48 27.50 1.21
N ILE A 2 -3.07 26.58 0.45
CA ILE A 2 -4.54 26.45 0.37
C ILE A 2 -4.98 25.60 1.57
N ARG A 3 -5.58 26.25 2.57
CA ARG A 3 -6.28 25.56 3.64
C ARG A 3 -7.65 25.14 3.09
N HIS A 4 -7.81 23.87 2.77
CA HIS A 4 -9.14 23.31 2.53
C HIS A 4 -9.86 23.21 3.88
N GLY A 5 -10.94 23.98 4.05
CA GLY A 5 -11.90 23.77 5.14
C GLY A 5 -12.58 22.41 5.02
N PRO A 6 -13.37 21.99 6.03
CA PRO A 6 -14.07 20.72 5.99
C PRO A 6 -15.05 20.71 4.80
N HIS A 7 -14.68 19.97 3.75
CA HIS A 7 -15.56 19.74 2.61
C HIS A 7 -16.68 18.80 3.08
N PRO A 8 -17.97 19.15 2.90
CA PRO A 8 -19.04 18.21 3.16
C PRO A 8 -18.79 16.96 2.32
N SER A 9 -18.84 15.78 2.93
CA SER A 9 -18.68 14.54 2.20
C SER A 9 -19.84 14.46 1.18
N PRO A 10 -19.56 14.41 -0.14
CA PRO A 10 -20.61 14.35 -1.18
C PRO A 10 -21.50 13.12 -0.95
N ALA A 11 -22.67 12.96 -1.57
CA ALA A 11 -23.44 11.69 -1.44
C ALA A 11 -22.61 10.47 -1.89
N PRO A 12 -22.81 9.23 -1.35
CA PRO A 12 -22.09 8.04 -1.80
C PRO A 12 -22.17 7.91 -3.33
N LEU A 13 -21.04 7.62 -3.98
CA LEU A 13 -21.08 7.35 -5.42
C LEU A 13 -21.89 6.07 -5.65
N PRO A 14 -22.85 6.06 -6.59
CA PRO A 14 -23.81 4.96 -6.73
C PRO A 14 -23.13 3.60 -7.01
N ASP A 15 -21.92 3.61 -7.59
CA ASP A 15 -21.17 2.40 -7.92
C ASP A 15 -20.13 1.99 -6.86
N CYS A 16 -20.06 2.69 -5.72
CA CYS A 16 -19.16 2.29 -4.64
C CYS A 16 -19.76 1.14 -3.82
N THR A 17 -19.01 0.05 -3.71
CA THR A 17 -19.33 -1.01 -2.73
C THR A 17 -19.05 -0.51 -1.32
N TYR A 18 -19.96 -0.78 -0.39
CA TYR A 18 -19.74 -0.49 1.02
C TYR A 18 -18.55 -1.27 1.58
N GLU A 19 -17.86 -0.65 2.54
CA GLU A 19 -16.79 -1.28 3.30
C GLU A 19 -17.34 -2.50 4.07
N THR A 20 -16.79 -3.69 3.83
CA THR A 20 -17.20 -4.96 4.47
C THR A 20 -16.11 -5.56 5.37
N GLY A 21 -14.91 -5.00 5.36
CA GLY A 21 -13.74 -5.46 6.09
C GLY A 21 -13.78 -5.10 7.58
N ILE A 22 -14.23 -3.93 7.98
CA ILE A 22 -14.13 -3.42 9.36
C ILE A 22 -15.52 -3.40 10.01
N GLY A 23 -16.58 -3.30 9.21
CA GLY A 23 -17.96 -3.32 9.70
C GLY A 23 -18.38 -2.00 10.34
N GLN A 24 -17.63 -0.93 10.08
CA GLN A 24 -17.92 0.42 10.57
C GLN A 24 -18.54 1.33 9.50
N ALA A 25 -18.75 0.81 8.29
CA ALA A 25 -19.28 1.55 7.15
C ALA A 25 -18.50 2.84 6.85
N HIS A 26 -17.18 2.82 7.10
CA HIS A 26 -16.31 3.93 6.75
C HIS A 26 -16.35 4.16 5.25
N ARG A 27 -16.49 5.43 4.87
CA ARG A 27 -16.52 5.81 3.46
C ARG A 27 -15.13 5.94 2.83
N TYR A 28 -14.16 6.36 3.63
CA TYR A 28 -12.80 6.63 3.16
C TYR A 28 -11.81 5.80 3.95
N ALA A 29 -10.80 5.24 3.28
CA ALA A 29 -9.74 4.50 3.96
C ALA A 29 -9.04 5.34 5.06
N LYS A 30 -8.88 6.66 4.85
CA LYS A 30 -8.30 7.57 5.86
C LYS A 30 -9.09 7.62 7.18
N ALA A 31 -10.39 7.32 7.16
CA ALA A 31 -11.21 7.33 8.38
C ALA A 31 -10.77 6.24 9.36
N ILE A 32 -10.10 5.19 8.87
CA ILE A 32 -9.55 4.11 9.70
C ILE A 32 -8.33 4.62 10.49
N TYR A 33 -7.43 5.35 9.81
CA TYR A 33 -6.30 6.03 10.46
C TYR A 33 -6.77 7.11 11.44
N GLU A 34 -7.74 7.93 11.04
CA GLU A 34 -8.33 8.98 11.89
C GLU A 34 -8.96 8.37 13.17
N ALA A 35 -9.60 7.21 13.07
CA ALA A 35 -10.15 6.49 14.22
C ALA A 35 -9.08 5.97 15.20
N GLU A 36 -7.83 5.84 14.75
CA GLU A 36 -6.67 5.51 15.59
C GLU A 36 -5.88 6.75 16.04
N GLY A 37 -6.32 7.95 15.64
CA GLY A 37 -5.62 9.20 15.93
C GLY A 37 -4.38 9.44 15.07
N SER A 38 -4.29 8.80 13.90
CA SER A 38 -3.18 8.95 12.95
C SER A 38 -3.57 9.86 11.77
N ASP A 39 -2.62 10.68 11.32
CA ASP A 39 -2.74 11.52 10.12
C ASP A 39 -2.30 10.80 8.83
N GLU A 40 -1.86 9.55 8.96
CA GLU A 40 -1.47 8.71 7.83
C GLU A 40 -2.65 8.37 6.91
N LYS A 41 -2.36 8.14 5.64
CA LYS A 41 -3.33 7.82 4.59
C LYS A 41 -2.91 6.74 3.58
N PRO A 42 -1.74 6.07 3.68
CA PRO A 42 -1.31 5.17 2.62
C PRO A 42 -2.14 3.88 2.62
N LEU A 43 -2.17 3.27 1.45
CA LEU A 43 -2.68 1.93 1.20
C LEU A 43 -1.56 1.09 0.55
N PRO A 44 -1.57 -0.24 0.71
CA PRO A 44 -2.50 -1.04 1.53
C PRO A 44 -2.26 -0.89 3.04
N HIS A 45 -3.20 -1.36 3.87
CA HIS A 45 -2.99 -1.54 5.32
C HIS A 45 -3.54 -2.89 5.79
N LEU A 46 -2.85 -3.50 6.75
CA LEU A 46 -3.30 -4.70 7.45
C LEU A 46 -3.96 -4.28 8.77
N TYR A 47 -5.26 -4.58 8.90
CA TYR A 47 -6.07 -4.19 10.04
C TYR A 47 -6.56 -5.41 10.83
N VAL A 48 -6.39 -5.38 12.16
CA VAL A 48 -6.90 -6.42 13.06
C VAL A 48 -8.25 -5.98 13.62
N LYS A 49 -9.31 -6.69 13.23
CA LYS A 49 -10.70 -6.36 13.60
C LYS A 49 -10.98 -6.48 15.11
N THR A 50 -10.30 -7.40 15.80
CA THR A 50 -10.53 -7.66 17.23
C THR A 50 -9.99 -6.53 18.10
N THR A 51 -8.79 -6.04 17.79
CA THR A 51 -8.15 -4.93 18.52
C THR A 51 -8.47 -3.56 17.94
N LYS A 52 -9.05 -3.53 16.73
CA LYS A 52 -9.35 -2.31 15.96
C LYS A 52 -8.09 -1.45 15.76
N ARG A 53 -7.06 -2.09 15.21
CA ARG A 53 -5.73 -1.49 15.00
C ARG A 53 -5.18 -1.81 13.62
N ILE A 54 -4.56 -0.82 12.99
CA ILE A 54 -3.65 -1.00 11.86
C ILE A 54 -2.35 -1.57 12.41
N VAL A 55 -1.95 -2.73 11.91
CA VAL A 55 -0.70 -3.42 12.29
C VAL A 55 0.47 -2.89 11.48
N THR A 56 0.28 -2.75 10.17
CA THR A 56 1.27 -2.21 9.25
C THR A 56 0.58 -1.69 7.99
N ASN A 57 1.17 -0.68 7.38
CA ASN A 57 0.84 -0.18 6.05
C ASN A 57 2.00 -0.35 5.05
N GLU A 58 3.04 -1.10 5.45
CA GLU A 58 4.14 -1.43 4.57
C GLU A 58 3.78 -2.67 3.73
N SER A 59 3.59 -2.47 2.44
CA SER A 59 3.20 -3.51 1.50
C SER A 59 4.16 -4.70 1.47
N ALA A 60 5.47 -4.46 1.61
CA ALA A 60 6.47 -5.53 1.63
C ALA A 60 6.29 -6.44 2.86
N ASP A 61 6.06 -5.85 4.02
CA ASP A 61 5.79 -6.60 5.26
C ASP A 61 4.49 -7.40 5.15
N ILE A 62 3.44 -6.81 4.59
CA ILE A 62 2.15 -7.48 4.39
C ILE A 62 2.34 -8.73 3.52
N VAL A 63 3.07 -8.61 2.40
CA VAL A 63 3.34 -9.73 1.49
C VAL A 63 4.15 -10.83 2.21
N GLN A 64 5.18 -10.47 2.96
CA GLN A 64 5.99 -11.43 3.71
C GLN A 64 5.17 -12.17 4.80
N MET A 65 4.28 -11.45 5.49
CA MET A 65 3.34 -12.07 6.44
C MET A 65 2.39 -13.05 5.72
N LEU A 66 1.89 -12.69 4.53
CA LEU A 66 1.04 -13.57 3.73
C LEU A 66 1.79 -14.80 3.22
N PHE A 67 3.08 -14.71 2.87
CA PHE A 67 3.88 -15.89 2.55
C PHE A 67 4.06 -16.80 3.76
N ALA A 68 4.36 -16.23 4.93
CA ALA A 68 4.58 -17.01 6.14
C ALA A 68 3.31 -17.69 6.69
N TYR A 69 2.14 -17.03 6.57
CA TYR A 69 0.92 -17.46 7.25
C TYR A 69 -0.27 -17.75 6.32
N GLY A 70 -0.20 -17.40 5.04
CA GLY A 70 -1.30 -17.49 4.08
C GLY A 70 -1.82 -18.91 3.86
N ALA A 71 -0.96 -19.93 3.99
CA ALA A 71 -1.38 -21.33 3.95
C ALA A 71 -2.45 -21.66 5.01
N LYS A 72 -2.34 -21.07 6.22
CA LYS A 72 -3.32 -21.25 7.30
C LYS A 72 -4.65 -20.53 7.03
N LEU A 73 -4.66 -19.61 6.05
CA LEU A 73 -5.82 -18.83 5.64
C LEU A 73 -6.49 -19.39 4.37
N GLY A 74 -6.10 -20.59 3.92
CA GLY A 74 -6.62 -21.22 2.71
C GLY A 74 -5.86 -20.86 1.43
N GLY A 75 -4.69 -20.23 1.54
CA GLY A 75 -3.78 -20.02 0.41
C GLY A 75 -3.19 -21.34 -0.10
N ASN A 76 -2.61 -21.31 -1.30
CA ASN A 76 -2.03 -22.48 -1.97
C ASN A 76 -0.73 -23.00 -1.34
N GLY A 77 -0.20 -22.34 -0.30
CA GLY A 77 1.00 -22.76 0.41
C GLY A 77 2.30 -22.61 -0.35
N LEU A 78 2.31 -21.82 -1.44
CA LEU A 78 3.55 -21.51 -2.15
C LEU A 78 4.45 -20.62 -1.29
N ASP A 79 5.71 -21.05 -1.13
CA ASP A 79 6.77 -20.21 -0.59
C ASP A 79 7.38 -19.39 -1.75
N LEU A 80 6.95 -18.13 -1.87
CA LEU A 80 7.44 -17.19 -2.88
C LEU A 80 8.72 -16.47 -2.42
N HIS A 81 9.22 -16.76 -1.21
CA HIS A 81 10.48 -16.20 -0.68
C HIS A 81 11.32 -17.29 0.02
N PRO A 82 11.72 -18.36 -0.72
CA PRO A 82 12.41 -19.49 -0.13
C PRO A 82 13.84 -19.13 0.29
N ALA A 83 14.27 -19.63 1.45
CA ALA A 83 15.53 -19.26 2.10
C ALA A 83 16.76 -19.32 1.18
N ALA A 84 16.83 -20.30 0.28
CA ALA A 84 17.94 -20.48 -0.65
C ALA A 84 18.06 -19.37 -1.70
N LEU A 85 16.96 -18.71 -2.06
CA LEU A 85 16.93 -17.68 -3.11
C LEU A 85 16.75 -16.26 -2.56
N ARG A 86 16.51 -16.09 -1.25
CA ARG A 86 16.24 -14.76 -0.65
C ARG A 86 17.27 -13.70 -1.03
N PRO A 87 18.60 -13.95 -0.98
CA PRO A 87 19.56 -12.90 -1.32
C PRO A 87 19.40 -12.38 -2.75
N GLU A 88 19.12 -13.28 -3.71
CA GLU A 88 18.91 -12.93 -5.11
C GLU A 88 17.56 -12.24 -5.31
N VAL A 89 16.49 -12.77 -4.71
CA VAL A 89 15.15 -12.19 -4.78
C VAL A 89 15.13 -10.78 -4.15
N ASP A 90 15.78 -10.57 -3.00
CA ASP A 90 15.83 -9.28 -2.33
C ASP A 90 16.61 -8.23 -3.15
N ALA A 91 17.69 -8.64 -3.82
CA ALA A 91 18.43 -7.78 -4.73
C ALA A 91 17.57 -7.38 -5.96
N LEU A 92 16.82 -8.34 -6.52
CA LEU A 92 15.91 -8.09 -7.63
C LEU A 92 14.75 -7.19 -7.21
N ILE A 93 14.08 -7.47 -6.10
CA ILE A 93 13.00 -6.64 -5.55
C ILE A 93 13.49 -5.21 -5.36
N THR A 94 14.68 -5.03 -4.77
CA THR A 94 15.25 -3.69 -4.52
C THR A 94 15.48 -2.94 -5.83
N SER A 95 16.13 -3.58 -6.81
CA SER A 95 16.42 -2.94 -8.10
C SER A 95 15.15 -2.59 -8.88
N ILE A 96 14.18 -3.50 -8.92
CA ILE A 96 12.87 -3.30 -9.57
C ILE A 96 12.11 -2.17 -8.86
N CYS A 97 12.04 -2.17 -7.54
CA CYS A 97 11.34 -1.12 -6.79
C CYS A 97 11.95 0.26 -7.03
N ILE A 98 13.28 0.38 -7.06
CA ILE A 98 13.95 1.67 -7.26
C ILE A 98 13.80 2.14 -8.71
N ALA A 99 14.12 1.28 -9.68
CA ALA A 99 14.25 1.67 -11.08
C ALA A 99 12.91 1.68 -11.83
N ILE A 100 12.00 0.77 -11.49
CA ILE A 100 10.74 0.57 -12.23
C ILE A 100 9.57 1.14 -11.42
N ASN A 101 9.26 0.55 -10.26
CA ASN A 101 8.06 0.92 -9.51
C ASN A 101 8.13 2.40 -9.10
N ASN A 102 9.21 2.82 -8.44
CA ASN A 102 9.41 4.21 -8.05
C ASN A 102 9.96 5.06 -9.19
N GLY A 103 10.72 4.48 -10.12
CA GLY A 103 11.31 5.22 -11.24
C GLY A 103 10.25 5.80 -12.17
N ALA A 104 9.20 5.04 -12.49
CA ALA A 104 8.08 5.54 -13.30
C ALA A 104 7.39 6.75 -12.67
N TYR A 105 7.15 6.71 -11.34
CA TYR A 105 6.59 7.86 -10.61
C TYR A 105 7.55 9.06 -10.60
N LYS A 106 8.85 8.83 -10.38
CA LYS A 106 9.85 9.90 -10.38
C LYS A 106 9.91 10.62 -11.73
N ALA A 107 9.93 9.87 -12.83
CA ALA A 107 9.91 10.47 -14.16
C ALA A 107 8.59 11.20 -14.43
N GLY A 108 7.45 10.56 -14.15
CA GLY A 108 6.12 11.10 -14.44
C GLY A 108 5.71 12.34 -13.62
N PHE A 109 6.22 12.48 -12.39
CA PHE A 109 5.94 13.63 -11.53
C PHE A 109 7.01 14.73 -11.60
N SER A 110 8.11 14.50 -12.31
CA SER A 110 9.15 15.52 -12.47
C SER A 110 8.74 16.57 -13.50
N SER A 111 8.98 17.85 -13.17
CA SER A 111 8.96 18.94 -14.15
C SER A 111 10.33 19.20 -14.81
N ASP A 112 11.37 18.47 -14.39
CA ASP A 112 12.74 18.58 -14.88
C ASP A 112 13.01 17.51 -15.95
N GLN A 113 13.41 17.96 -17.15
CA GLN A 113 13.72 17.12 -18.29
C GLN A 113 14.89 16.17 -18.04
N TYR A 114 15.90 16.58 -17.27
CA TYR A 114 17.04 15.72 -16.95
C TYR A 114 16.59 14.55 -16.06
N VAL A 115 15.75 14.82 -15.06
CA VAL A 115 15.19 13.77 -14.19
C VAL A 115 14.26 12.83 -14.96
N TYR A 116 13.46 13.37 -15.89
CA TYR A 116 12.62 12.55 -16.77
C TYR A 116 13.45 11.66 -17.70
N ALA A 117 14.54 12.19 -18.27
CA ALA A 117 15.38 11.48 -19.24
C ALA A 117 16.34 10.47 -18.61
N ALA A 118 16.75 10.68 -17.35
CA ALA A 118 17.75 9.85 -16.67
C ALA A 118 17.50 8.33 -16.74
N PRO A 119 16.26 7.80 -16.58
CA PRO A 119 16.00 6.37 -16.71
C PRO A 119 16.21 5.79 -18.12
N PHE A 120 16.30 6.61 -19.16
CA PHE A 120 16.45 6.18 -20.55
C PHE A 120 17.91 6.20 -21.06
N GLU A 121 18.86 6.70 -20.25
CA GLU A 121 20.27 6.82 -20.63
C GLU A 121 21.16 5.65 -20.15
N THR A 122 20.56 4.58 -19.64
CA THR A 122 21.23 3.35 -19.16
C THR A 122 20.61 2.11 -19.78
#